data_AF-A0A2U9NND8-F1
#
_entry.id   AF-A0A2U9NND8-F1
#
_cell.length_a   1.000
_cell.length_b   1.000
_cell.length_c   1.000
_cell.angle_alpha   90.00
_cell.angle_beta   90.00
_cell.angle_gamma   90.00
#
_symmetry.space_group_name_H-M   'P 1'
#
loop_
_entity.id
_entity.type
_entity.pdbx_description
1 polymer ?
#
loop_
_entity_poly.entity_id
_entity_poly.type
_entity_poly.pdbx_seq_one_letter_code
_entity_poly.pdbx_strand_id
1 'polypeptide(L)' 'MAVPKKRTSRAKKNARKANWKRKANKEAQKALSLAKSVLRGQTTSFIYSLNEEE' A
#
# COMPACT_ATOMS: atom_id res chain seq x y z
N MET A 1 -27.57 7.64 -21.79
CA MET A 1 -26.46 7.47 -20.81
C MET A 1 -26.58 8.55 -19.74
N ALA A 2 -26.31 8.21 -18.48
CA ALA A 2 -26.38 9.19 -17.39
C ALA A 2 -25.21 10.18 -17.49
N VAL A 3 -25.51 11.47 -17.43
CA VAL A 3 -24.50 12.55 -17.45
C VAL A 3 -24.59 13.39 -16.18
N PRO A 4 -23.46 13.86 -15.63
CA PRO A 4 -23.47 14.68 -14.43
C PRO A 4 -24.07 16.06 -14.74
N LYS A 5 -25.15 16.41 -14.05
CA LYS A 5 -25.78 17.72 -14.22
C LYS A 5 -24.88 18.89 -13.78
N LYS A 6 -24.01 18.65 -12.79
CA LYS A 6 -23.08 19.63 -12.21
C LYS A 6 -21.75 18.96 -11.86
N ARG A 7 -20.67 19.74 -11.85
CA ARG A 7 -19.35 19.25 -11.43
C ARG A 7 -19.37 18.89 -9.95
N THR A 8 -18.57 17.89 -9.56
CA THR A 8 -18.38 17.59 -8.14
C THR A 8 -17.59 18.70 -7.45
N SER A 9 -17.91 19.01 -6.19
CA SER A 9 -17.17 20.01 -5.42
C SER A 9 -15.71 19.60 -5.22
N ARG A 10 -14.84 20.59 -5.01
CA ARG A 10 -13.39 20.36 -4.76
C ARG A 10 -13.18 19.40 -3.57
N ALA A 11 -13.94 19.61 -2.49
CA ALA A 11 -13.91 18.74 -1.31
C ALA A 11 -14.22 17.27 -1.63
N LYS A 12 -15.33 17.00 -2.34
CA LYS A 12 -15.72 15.62 -2.71
C LYS A 12 -14.74 14.95 -3.68
N LYS A 13 -14.12 15.71 -4.58
CA LYS A 13 -13.04 15.19 -5.46
C LYS A 13 -11.80 14.84 -4.64
N ASN A 14 -11.36 15.73 -3.76
CA ASN A 14 -10.15 15.54 -2.95
C ASN A 14 -10.30 14.38 -1.95
N ALA A 15 -11.46 14.23 -1.32
CA ALA A 15 -11.75 13.11 -0.41
C ALA A 15 -11.61 11.74 -1.12
N ARG A 16 -12.12 11.61 -2.35
CA ARG A 16 -11.94 10.39 -3.16
C ARG A 16 -10.45 10.13 -3.47
N LYS A 17 -9.70 11.17 -3.85
CA LYS A 17 -8.25 11.07 -4.09
C LYS A 17 -7.48 10.67 -2.83
N ALA A 18 -7.84 11.21 -1.66
CA ALA A 18 -7.23 10.85 -0.38
C ALA A 18 -7.48 9.38 -0.03
N ASN A 19 -8.71 8.89 -0.22
CA ASN A 19 -9.04 7.48 -0.02
C ASN A 19 -8.24 6.55 -0.94
N TRP A 20 -8.03 6.94 -2.20
CA TRP A 20 -7.19 6.20 -3.14
C TRP A 20 -5.72 6.15 -2.68
N LYS A 21 -5.15 7.30 -2.27
CA LYS A 21 -3.78 7.38 -1.73
C LYS A 21 -3.59 6.60 -0.43
N ARG A 22 -4.60 6.55 0.44
CA ARG A 22 -4.55 5.81 1.71
C ARG A 22 -4.31 4.31 1.51
N LYS A 23 -4.77 3.73 0.39
CA LYS A 23 -4.49 2.33 0.07
C LYS A 23 -2.99 2.08 -0.09
N ALA A 24 -2.28 2.96 -0.78
CA ALA A 24 -0.83 2.88 -0.95
C ALA A 24 -0.09 2.95 0.39
N ASN A 25 -0.51 3.84 1.30
CA ASN A 25 0.09 3.93 2.63
C ASN A 25 -0.05 2.61 3.41
N LYS A 26 -1.20 1.95 3.34
CA LYS A 26 -1.42 0.66 4.01
C LYS A 26 -0.48 -0.42 3.46
N GLU A 27 -0.31 -0.48 2.15
CA GLU A 27 0.61 -1.46 1.55
C GLU A 27 2.08 -1.13 1.84
N ALA A 28 2.46 0.14 1.87
CA ALA A 28 3.81 0.56 2.26
C ALA A 28 4.17 0.13 3.69
N GLN A 29 3.23 0.23 4.63
CA GLN A 29 3.43 -0.24 6.00
C GLN A 29 3.66 -1.75 6.08
N LYS A 30 2.88 -2.54 5.33
CA LYS A 30 3.09 -4.00 5.27
C LYS A 30 4.42 -4.36 4.64
N ALA A 31 4.79 -3.71 3.53
CA ALA A 31 6.05 -3.94 2.84
C ALA A 31 7.25 -3.63 3.75
N LEU A 32 7.19 -2.53 4.51
CA LEU A 32 8.24 -2.17 5.46
C LEU A 32 8.33 -3.19 6.61
N SER A 33 7.19 -3.64 7.14
CA SER A 33 7.16 -4.70 8.16
C SER A 33 7.79 -5.99 7.63
N LEU A 34 7.48 -6.36 6.40
CA LEU A 34 8.02 -7.54 5.73
C LEU A 34 9.53 -7.42 5.51
N ALA A 35 10.00 -6.29 4.99
CA ALA A 35 11.43 -6.04 4.77
C ALA A 35 12.25 -6.14 6.06
N LYS A 36 11.73 -5.59 7.17
CA LYS A 36 12.37 -5.74 8.50
C LYS A 36 12.41 -7.19 8.97
N SER A 37 11.37 -7.96 8.66
CA SER A 37 11.31 -9.39 9.01
C SER A 37 12.35 -10.20 8.25
N VAL A 38 12.51 -9.93 6.95
CA VAL A 38 13.54 -10.55 6.09
C VAL A 38 14.94 -10.20 6.60
N LEU A 39 15.20 -8.91 6.87
CA LEU A 39 16.53 -8.44 7.27
C LEU A 39 17.02 -9.02 8.62
N ARG A 40 16.10 -9.44 9.49
CA ARG A 40 16.48 -10.05 10.78
C ARG A 40 17.03 -11.48 10.64
N GLY A 41 16.84 -12.16 9.51
CA GLY A 41 17.30 -13.55 9.31
C GLY A 41 16.67 -14.58 10.26
N GLN A 42 15.70 -14.18 11.08
CA GLN A 42 15.00 -15.06 12.00
C GLN A 42 14.02 -15.95 11.22
N THR A 43 13.82 -17.17 11.69
CA THR A 43 12.81 -18.09 11.14
C THR A 43 11.42 -17.47 11.23
N THR A 44 10.86 -17.11 10.08
CA THR A 44 9.49 -16.62 9.92
C THR A 44 8.63 -17.67 9.23
N SER A 45 7.30 -17.60 9.39
CA SER A 45 6.38 -18.58 8.80
C SER A 45 6.25 -18.53 7.28
N PHE A 46 6.80 -17.51 6.60
CA PHE A 46 6.76 -17.40 5.15
C PHE A 46 8.09 -17.79 4.52
N ILE A 47 8.03 -18.51 3.40
CA ILE A 47 9.18 -19.01 2.65
C ILE A 47 9.69 -17.89 1.75
N TYR A 48 10.96 -17.54 1.88
CA TYR A 48 11.67 -16.67 0.95
C TYR A 48 13.05 -17.25 0.63
N SER A 49 13.50 -17.07 -0.61
CA SER A 49 14.84 -17.49 -1.01
C SER A 49 15.87 -16.56 -0.35
N LEU A 50 16.49 -17.03 0.72
CA LEU A 50 17.77 -16.52 1.18
C LEU A 50 18.82 -17.03 0.19
N ASN A 51 19.12 -16.25 -0.84
CA ASN A 51 20.40 -16.42 -1.50
C ASN A 51 21.42 -15.85 -0.51
N GLU A 52 21.93 -16.72 0.37
CA GLU A 52 23.14 -16.46 1.13
C GLU A 52 24.29 -16.46 0.11
N GLU A 53 24.49 -15.35 -0.60
CA GLU A 53 25.85 -15.03 -1.02
C GLU A 53 26.57 -14.53 0.23
N GLU A 54 27.63 -15.26 0.60
CA GLU A 54 28.50 -15.04 1.78
C GLU A 54 28.83 -13.57 2.07
#